data_AF-A0A074M3P7-F1
#
_entry.id   AF-A0A074M3P7-F1
#
_cell.length_a   1.000
_cell.length_b   1.000
_cell.length_c   1.000
_cell.angle_alpha   90.00
_cell.angle_beta   90.00
_cell.angle_gamma   90.00
#
_symmetry.space_group_name_H-M   'P 1'
#
loop_
_entity.id
_entity.type
_entity.pdbx_description
1 polymer ?
#
loop_
_entity_poly.entity_id
_entity_poly.type
_entity_poly.pdbx_seq_one_letter_code
_entity_poly.pdbx_strand_id
1 'polypeptide(L)' 'MRQINFGKESFMKKSDTAIKGCVTKPKIFFEALHVRVPEGTKARLDALRGDTRQGDFVRELLEEAIAKREKRAKR' A
#
# COMPACT_ATOMS: atom_id res chain seq x y z
N MET A 1 -21.70 -5.82 40.35
CA MET A 1 -21.43 -6.99 39.47
C MET A 1 -22.19 -6.78 38.18
N ARG A 2 -21.63 -6.76 36.96
CA ARG A 2 -20.34 -7.21 36.42
C ARG A 2 -19.84 -6.16 35.43
N GLN A 3 -18.55 -5.82 35.54
CA GLN A 3 -17.79 -5.19 34.47
C GLN A 3 -17.67 -6.16 33.30
N ILE A 4 -17.81 -5.67 32.07
CA ILE A 4 -17.36 -6.39 30.88
C ILE A 4 -16.36 -5.47 30.17
N ASN A 5 -15.10 -5.67 30.55
CA ASN A 5 -13.96 -5.23 29.77
C ASN A 5 -13.83 -6.14 28.56
N PHE A 6 -13.90 -5.58 27.36
CA PHE A 6 -13.28 -6.19 26.19
C PHE A 6 -12.32 -5.18 25.59
N GLY A 7 -11.09 -5.23 26.12
CA GLY A 7 -9.94 -4.72 25.41
C GLY A 7 -9.79 -5.47 24.08
N LYS A 8 -9.61 -4.72 23.00
CA LYS A 8 -8.76 -5.13 21.89
C LYS A 8 -7.86 -3.96 21.55
N GLU A 9 -6.66 -4.04 22.08
CA GLU A 9 -5.50 -3.25 21.71
C GLU A 9 -5.35 -3.26 20.19
N SER A 10 -5.61 -2.11 19.56
CA SER A 10 -5.13 -1.86 18.21
C SER A 10 -3.62 -1.63 18.31
N PHE A 11 -2.88 -2.68 17.98
CA PHE A 11 -1.42 -2.72 17.94
C PHE A 11 -0.90 -1.76 16.85
N MET A 12 -0.86 -0.47 17.18
CA MET A 12 -0.36 0.59 16.31
C MET A 12 1.17 0.63 16.41
N LYS A 13 1.86 -0.07 15.50
CA LYS A 13 3.32 0.07 15.36
C LYS A 13 3.65 1.43 14.75
N LYS A 14 4.30 2.29 15.54
CA LYS A 14 4.77 3.62 15.17
C LYS A 14 5.93 3.48 14.17
N SER A 15 5.83 4.13 13.01
CA SER A 15 6.90 4.21 12.00
C SER A 15 7.54 5.60 12.05
N ASP A 16 8.71 5.68 12.69
CA ASP A 16 9.57 6.86 12.79
C ASP A 16 10.39 7.04 11.51
N THR A 17 9.81 7.66 10.47
CA THR A 17 10.61 8.12 9.32
C THR A 17 10.18 9.53 8.92
N ALA A 18 11.02 10.49 9.30
CA ALA A 18 10.89 11.90 9.00
C ALA A 18 11.53 12.20 7.64
N ILE A 19 10.71 12.63 6.67
CA ILE A 19 11.18 13.21 5.41
C ILE A 19 11.08 14.73 5.57
N LYS A 20 12.21 15.44 5.48
CA LYS A 20 12.26 16.91 5.48
C LYS A 20 11.63 17.43 4.18
N GLY A 21 10.36 17.80 4.25
CA GLY A 21 9.62 18.45 3.16
C GLY A 21 8.13 18.35 3.43
N CYS A 22 7.45 19.50 3.53
CA CYS A 22 6.05 19.58 3.90
C CYS A 22 5.16 18.97 2.80
N VAL A 23 4.86 17.67 2.92
CA VAL A 23 3.82 16.99 2.15
C VAL A 23 2.71 16.64 3.13
N THR A 24 1.75 17.54 3.31
CA THR A 24 0.54 17.35 4.11
C THR A 24 -0.46 16.44 3.39
N LYS A 25 -0.03 15.22 3.03
CA LYS A 25 -0.95 14.16 2.61
C LYS A 25 -1.02 13.15 3.75
N PRO A 26 -2.20 12.87 4.32
CA PRO A 26 -2.33 11.97 5.48
C PRO A 26 -1.60 10.64 5.20
N LYS A 27 -0.68 10.28 6.11
CA LYS A 27 0.19 9.09 6.05
C LYS A 27 -0.63 7.83 6.31
N ILE A 28 -1.40 7.40 5.32
CA ILE A 28 -2.02 6.06 5.32
C ILE A 28 -1.09 5.04 4.63
N PHE A 29 0.00 5.51 4.02
CA PHE A 29 0.96 4.69 3.28
C PHE A 29 2.34 4.86 3.89
N PHE A 30 2.87 3.77 4.46
CA PHE A 30 4.03 3.80 5.35
C PHE A 30 5.36 3.46 4.65
N GLU A 31 5.31 2.86 3.46
CA GLU A 31 6.49 2.34 2.77
C GLU A 31 6.54 2.81 1.31
N ALA A 32 7.70 3.32 0.89
CA ALA A 32 7.95 3.75 -0.48
C ALA A 32 8.75 2.67 -1.23
N LEU A 33 8.12 2.04 -2.22
CA LEU A 33 8.78 1.10 -3.12
C LEU A 33 9.27 1.80 -4.37
N HIS A 34 10.58 1.72 -4.62
CA HIS A 34 11.20 2.23 -5.84
C HIS A 34 11.56 1.04 -6.72
N VAL A 35 10.98 1.00 -7.93
CA VAL A 35 11.19 -0.08 -8.89
C VAL A 35 11.72 0.47 -10.21
N ARG A 36 12.66 -0.24 -10.82
CA ARG A 36 13.06 -0.01 -12.21
C ARG A 36 12.21 -0.91 -13.08
N VAL A 37 11.59 -0.32 -14.10
CA VAL A 37 10.72 -1.00 -15.05
C VAL A 37 11.23 -0.79 -16.47
N PRO A 38 10.93 -1.69 -17.42
CA PRO A 38 11.27 -1.49 -18.83
C PRO A 38 10.72 -0.16 -19.37
N GLU A 39 11.37 0.35 -20.40
CA GLU A 39 10.91 1.56 -21.11
C GLU A 39 9.46 1.40 -21.60
N GLY A 40 8.70 2.50 -21.59
CA GLY A 40 7.29 2.50 -21.98
C GLY A 40 6.33 1.91 -20.94
N THR A 41 6.81 1.26 -19.87
CA THR A 41 5.93 0.70 -18.83
C THR A 41 5.09 1.78 -18.16
N LYS A 42 5.66 2.96 -17.89
CA LYS A 42 4.90 4.09 -17.33
C LYS A 42 3.76 4.52 -18.26
N ALA A 43 4.03 4.70 -19.55
CA ALA A 43 3.01 5.07 -20.53
C ALA A 43 1.89 4.02 -20.62
N ARG A 44 2.23 2.72 -20.53
CA ARG A 44 1.25 1.64 -20.45
C ARG A 44 0.39 1.72 -19.19
N LEU A 45 0.99 1.99 -18.03
CA LEU A 45 0.24 2.17 -16.78
C LEU A 45 -0.66 3.39 -16.83
N ASP A 46 -0.18 4.51 -17.40
CA ASP A 46 -0.95 5.74 -17.57
C ASP A 46 -2.15 5.54 -18.51
N ALA A 47 -1.98 4.77 -19.60
CA ALA A 47 -3.07 4.42 -20.51
C ALA A 47 -4.12 3.51 -19.86
N LEU A 48 -3.72 2.61 -18.96
CA LEU A 48 -4.61 1.66 -18.30
C LEU A 48 -5.35 2.25 -17.09
N ARG A 49 -4.71 3.16 -16.34
CA ARG A 49 -5.29 3.69 -15.10
C ARG A 49 -6.44 4.67 -15.30
N GLY A 50 -6.53 5.28 -16.49
CA GLY A 50 -7.49 6.36 -16.77
C GLY A 50 -7.39 7.47 -15.72
N ASP A 51 -8.52 7.78 -15.08
CA ASP A 51 -8.63 8.85 -14.07
C ASP A 51 -8.12 8.44 -12.68
N THR A 52 -7.80 7.16 -12.46
CA THR A 52 -7.32 6.69 -11.16
C THR A 52 -5.91 7.21 -10.88
N ARG A 53 -5.65 7.60 -9.62
CA ARG A 53 -4.32 7.99 -9.17
C ARG A 53 -3.34 6.84 -9.37
N GLN A 54 -2.21 7.11 -10.02
CA GLN A 54 -1.18 6.11 -10.33
C GLN A 54 -0.80 5.23 -9.13
N GLY A 55 -0.62 5.81 -7.94
CA GLY A 55 -0.26 5.06 -6.74
C GLY A 55 -1.35 4.08 -6.26
N ASP A 56 -2.63 4.45 -6.40
CA ASP A 56 -3.75 3.58 -6.03
C ASP A 56 -3.91 2.45 -7.07
N PHE A 57 -3.75 2.76 -8.35
CA PHE A 57 -3.75 1.76 -9.43
C PHE A 57 -2.61 0.74 -9.30
N VAL A 58 -1.37 1.20 -9.07
CA VAL A 58 -0.23 0.30 -8.88
C VAL A 58 -0.37 -0.54 -7.62
N ARG A 59 -1.00 -0.02 -6.55
CA ARG A 59 -1.28 -0.78 -5.34
C ARG A 59 -2.20 -1.96 -5.62
N GLU A 60 -3.32 -1.71 -6.30
CA GLU A 60 -4.29 -2.76 -6.65
C GLU A 60 -3.62 -3.89 -7.45
N LEU A 61 -2.83 -3.54 -8.48
CA LEU A 61 -2.07 -4.52 -9.27
C LEU A 61 -1.08 -5.34 -8.42
N LEU A 62 -0.42 -4.71 -7.44
CA LEU A 62 0.52 -5.39 -6.55
C LEU A 62 -0.21 -6.34 -5.59
N GLU A 63 -1.30 -5.90 -4.96
CA GLU A 63 -2.09 -6.70 -4.02
C GLU A 63 -2.68 -7.93 -4.71
N GLU A 64 -3.23 -7.78 -5.92
CA GLU A 64 -3.72 -8.90 -6.72
C GLU A 64 -2.61 -9.91 -7.06
N ALA A 65 -1.44 -9.41 -7.48
CA ALA A 65 -0.30 -10.25 -7.81
C ALA A 65 0.22 -11.02 -6.59
N ILE A 66 0.28 -10.38 -5.42
CA ILE A 66 0.65 -11.01 -4.15
C ILE A 66 -0.36 -12.10 -3.80
N ALA A 67 -1.65 -11.78 -3.77
CA ALA A 67 -2.71 -12.74 -3.41
C ALA A 67 -2.68 -13.97 -4.33
N LYS A 68 -2.43 -13.78 -5.64
CA LYS A 68 -2.27 -14.88 -6.59
C LYS A 68 -1.07 -15.77 -6.27
N ARG A 69 0.07 -15.18 -5.88
CA ARG A 69 1.28 -15.92 -5.51
C ARG A 69 1.11 -16.65 -4.17
N GLU A 70 0.47 -16.03 -3.19
CA GLU A 70 0.17 -16.67 -1.90
C GLU A 70 -0.75 -17.88 -2.06
N LYS A 71 -1.78 -17.76 -2.90
CA LYS A 71 -2.66 -18.90 -3.25
C LYS A 71 -1.88 -20.04 -3.90
N ARG A 72 -0.89 -19.73 -4.74
CA ARG A 72 -0.02 -20.75 -5.36
C ARG A 72 0.94 -21.38 -4.36
N ALA A 73 1.47 -20.62 -3.42
CA ALA A 73 2.43 -21.12 -2.43
C ALA A 73 1.79 -22.00 -1.34
N LYS A 74 0.48 -21.85 -1.10
CA LYS A 74 -0.30 -22.69 -0.16
C LYS A 74 -0.78 -24.03 -0.76
N ARG A 75 -0.56 -24.26 -2.05
CA ARG A 75 -0.86 -25.51 -2.75
C ARG A 75 0.39 -26.36 -2.86
#